data_AF-A0AAD1QXH0-F1
#
_entry.id   AF-A0AAD1QXH0-F1
#
_cell.length_a   1.000
_cell.length_b   1.000
_cell.length_c   1.000
_cell.angle_alpha   90.00
_cell.angle_beta   90.00
_cell.angle_gamma   90.00
#
_symmetry.space_group_name_H-M   'P 1'
#
loop_
_entity.id
_entity.type
_entity.pdbx_description
1 polymer ?
#
loop_
_entity_poly.entity_id
_entity_poly.type
_entity_poly.pdbx_seq_one_letter_code
_entity_poly.pdbx_strand_id
1 'polypeptide(L)'
;MAYFIVEILGLILGVVGTILTIIVTSMSQWRVSYMVEGNALNCDKRIDGQWLSRWDGLWLTCVTKNDNSMQCTNYNSLVSITSDLKAGRVLMAFAVVLSIIGLIIALFTLLCLRWCKRAEGGRHCLLITAGIAFLLAGLLVLIPISWVTSNIIREINNPMCKTIQRQEIGEALFLGWPTLIFLLIAGAIFCWQCPHKEKCKSIEYSSQTSLPRPVYIPCQTQEKTLSQCHYSRSQYI
;
A
#
# COMPACT_ATOMS: atom_id res chain seq x y z
N MET A 1 -3.18 -27.40 -3.60
CA MET A 1 -4.19 -26.69 -2.77
C MET A 1 -3.57 -25.63 -1.87
N ALA A 2 -2.49 -25.90 -1.12
CA ALA A 2 -1.85 -24.92 -0.23
C ALA A 2 -1.46 -23.58 -0.91
N TYR A 3 -0.84 -23.62 -2.10
CA TYR A 3 -0.45 -22.40 -2.83
C TYR A 3 -1.64 -21.47 -3.16
N PHE A 4 -2.81 -22.04 -3.46
CA PHE A 4 -4.01 -21.25 -3.74
C PHE A 4 -4.56 -20.56 -2.49
N ILE A 5 -4.48 -21.20 -1.32
CA ILE A 5 -4.91 -20.61 -0.05
C ILE A 5 -4.02 -19.42 0.29
N VAL A 6 -2.70 -19.57 0.11
CA VAL A 6 -1.72 -18.51 0.37
C VAL A 6 -1.93 -17.33 -0.59
N GLU A 7 -2.22 -17.59 -1.87
CA GLU A 7 -2.51 -16.54 -2.86
C GLU A 7 -3.79 -15.74 -2.52
N ILE A 8 -4.86 -16.43 -2.10
CA ILE A 8 -6.11 -15.77 -1.67
C ILE A 8 -5.89 -14.98 -0.38
N LEU A 9 -5.14 -15.53 0.58
CA LEU A 9 -4.81 -14.83 1.82
C LEU A 9 -4.01 -13.55 1.53
N GLY A 10 -3.02 -13.62 0.65
CA GLY A 10 -2.25 -12.46 0.18
C GLY A 10 -3.15 -11.40 -0.45
N LEU A 11 -4.14 -11.81 -1.26
CA LEU A 11 -5.12 -10.88 -1.84
C LEU A 11 -5.98 -10.21 -0.77
N ILE A 12 -6.53 -10.95 0.18
CA ILE A 12 -7.38 -10.40 1.25
C ILE A 12 -6.58 -9.38 2.08
N LEU A 13 -5.35 -9.73 2.45
CA LEU A 13 -4.44 -8.83 3.17
C LEU A 13 -4.10 -7.58 2.34
N GLY A 14 -3.87 -7.75 1.03
CA GLY A 14 -3.64 -6.64 0.11
C GLY A 14 -4.86 -5.70 0.00
N VAL A 15 -6.07 -6.24 -0.12
CA VAL A 15 -7.32 -5.46 -0.13
C VAL A 15 -7.48 -4.68 1.17
N VAL A 16 -7.37 -5.36 2.32
CA VAL A 16 -7.48 -4.70 3.63
C VAL A 16 -6.40 -3.63 3.79
N GLY A 17 -5.16 -3.91 3.42
CA GLY A 17 -4.05 -2.96 3.44
C GLY A 17 -4.30 -1.74 2.56
N THR A 18 -4.85 -1.92 1.35
CA THR A 18 -5.17 -0.78 0.45
C THR A 18 -6.28 0.11 1.02
N ILE A 19 -7.35 -0.49 1.55
CA ILE A 19 -8.47 0.24 2.16
C ILE A 19 -7.98 1.04 3.36
N LEU A 20 -7.21 0.41 4.24
CA LEU A 20 -6.65 1.11 5.40
C LEU A 20 -5.68 2.23 4.99
N THR A 21 -4.89 2.05 3.92
CA THR A 21 -4.02 3.12 3.40
C THR A 21 -4.82 4.35 2.97
N ILE A 22 -5.96 4.14 2.29
CA ILE A 22 -6.87 5.22 1.87
C ILE A 22 -7.48 5.90 3.10
N ILE A 23 -7.93 5.13 4.09
CA ILE A 23 -8.51 5.66 5.34
C ILE A 23 -7.47 6.51 6.09
N VAL A 24 -6.27 5.98 6.34
CA VAL A 24 -5.20 6.68 7.07
C VAL A 24 -4.78 7.97 6.33
N THR A 25 -4.73 7.94 4.99
CA THR A 25 -4.41 9.13 4.18
C THR A 25 -5.49 10.21 4.26
N SER A 26 -6.76 9.81 4.37
CA SER A 26 -7.90 10.72 4.41
C SER A 26 -8.20 11.24 5.84
N MET A 27 -7.81 10.47 6.86
CA MET A 27 -8.06 10.80 8.26
C MET A 27 -7.28 12.06 8.67
N SER A 28 -7.94 12.97 9.38
CA SER A 28 -7.35 14.22 9.82
C SER A 28 -6.70 14.15 11.21
N GLN A 29 -6.58 12.96 11.79
CA GLN A 29 -6.08 12.74 13.15
C GLN A 29 -4.65 12.17 13.12
N TRP A 30 -3.73 12.85 12.43
CA TRP A 30 -2.31 12.45 12.43
C TRP A 30 -1.56 13.01 13.64
N ARG A 31 -1.88 14.24 14.03
CA ARG A 31 -1.30 14.88 15.21
C ARG A 31 -2.37 15.62 15.98
N VAL A 32 -2.44 15.38 17.28
CA VAL A 32 -3.36 16.08 18.18
C VAL A 32 -2.53 16.95 19.10
N SER A 33 -2.84 18.25 19.14
CA SER A 33 -2.16 19.22 19.99
C SER A 33 -3.19 19.95 20.84
N TYR A 34 -2.96 19.98 22.15
CA TYR A 34 -3.75 20.75 23.10
C TYR A 34 -2.92 21.96 23.50
N MET A 35 -3.40 23.13 23.12
CA MET A 35 -2.76 24.41 23.43
C MET A 35 -3.56 25.08 24.55
N VAL A 36 -2.87 25.54 25.58
CA VAL A 36 -3.45 26.41 26.60
C VAL A 36 -3.02 27.83 26.23
N GLU A 37 -3.96 28.64 25.75
CA GLU A 37 -3.65 30.02 25.40
C GLU A 37 -3.48 30.82 26.70
N GLY A 38 -2.24 31.23 26.98
CA GLY A 38 -1.88 32.05 28.15
C GLY A 38 -1.20 33.33 27.70
N ASN A 39 -1.63 34.47 28.23
CA ASN A 39 -1.05 35.77 27.91
C ASN A 39 0.42 35.81 28.38
N ALA A 40 1.36 35.82 27.44
CA ALA A 40 2.80 35.73 27.70
C ALA A 40 3.43 36.94 28.44
N LEU A 41 2.63 37.92 28.87
CA LEU A 41 3.13 39.12 29.56
C LEU A 41 3.15 38.98 31.09
N ASN A 42 2.40 38.04 31.67
CA ASN A 42 2.28 37.91 33.11
C ASN A 42 2.47 36.44 33.49
N CYS A 43 3.67 36.06 33.98
CA CYS A 43 3.97 34.71 34.48
C CYS A 43 3.18 34.30 35.74
N ASP A 44 2.24 35.12 36.18
CA ASP A 44 1.37 34.84 37.30
C ASP A 44 -0.04 35.34 36.96
N LYS A 45 -1.04 34.47 37.19
CA LYS A 45 -2.49 34.64 36.94
C LYS A 45 -3.05 34.15 35.57
N ARG A 46 -3.42 32.87 35.55
CA ARG A 46 -4.39 32.23 34.65
C ARG A 46 -5.79 32.86 34.79
N ILE A 47 -6.22 33.58 33.77
CA ILE A 47 -7.62 33.97 33.50
C ILE A 47 -7.63 34.13 31.96
N ASP A 48 -7.71 33.05 31.18
CA ASP A 48 -8.96 32.43 30.75
C ASP A 48 -8.71 30.94 30.43
N GLY A 49 -9.52 30.04 30.98
CA GLY A 49 -9.38 28.58 30.82
C GLY A 49 -9.79 28.06 29.43
N GLN A 50 -9.31 28.70 28.36
CA GLN A 50 -9.63 28.32 26.99
C GLN A 50 -8.69 27.24 26.48
N TRP A 51 -9.25 26.04 26.27
CA TRP A 51 -8.53 24.90 25.73
C TRP A 51 -8.71 24.91 24.21
N LEU A 52 -7.60 24.99 23.47
CA LEU A 52 -7.61 24.89 22.02
C LEU A 52 -7.12 23.50 21.61
N SER A 53 -8.05 22.65 21.17
CA SER A 53 -7.71 21.33 20.63
C SER A 53 -7.53 21.44 19.12
N ARG A 54 -6.31 21.21 18.64
CA ARG A 54 -5.95 21.22 17.22
C ARG A 54 -5.68 19.80 16.74
N TRP A 55 -6.39 19.43 15.67
CA TRP A 55 -6.27 18.16 14.96
C TRP A 55 -5.64 18.46 13.60
N ASP A 56 -4.36 18.13 13.47
CA ASP A 56 -3.64 18.27 12.22
C ASP A 56 -3.73 16.96 11.43
N GLY A 57 -4.38 17.08 10.28
CA GLY A 57 -4.49 16.03 9.27
C GLY A 57 -3.53 16.24 8.12
N LEU A 58 -3.45 15.21 7.27
CA LEU A 58 -2.65 15.33 6.06
C LEU A 58 -3.22 16.37 5.11
N TRP A 59 -4.54 16.55 4.98
CA TRP A 59 -5.16 17.45 4.01
C TRP A 59 -5.94 18.61 4.62
N LEU A 60 -6.48 18.42 5.82
CA LEU A 60 -7.26 19.40 6.56
C LEU A 60 -6.67 19.59 7.96
N THR A 61 -6.84 20.78 8.52
CA THR A 61 -6.63 21.03 9.95
C THR A 61 -7.96 21.42 10.57
N CYS A 62 -8.28 20.82 11.70
CA CYS A 62 -9.50 21.10 12.44
C CYS A 62 -9.15 21.65 13.81
N VAL A 63 -9.83 22.72 14.20
CA VAL A 63 -9.59 23.39 15.48
C VAL A 63 -10.90 23.51 16.23
N THR A 64 -10.89 23.11 17.49
CA THR A 64 -12.01 23.30 18.41
C THR A 64 -11.60 24.34 19.45
N LYS A 65 -12.32 25.46 19.49
CA LYS A 65 -12.26 26.47 20.57
C LYS A 65 -13.36 26.16 21.58
N ASN A 66 -13.32 26.74 22.77
CA ASN A 66 -14.31 26.55 23.86
C ASN A 66 -15.81 26.47 23.47
N ASP A 67 -16.22 26.99 22.32
CA ASP A 67 -17.54 26.69 21.75
C ASP A 67 -17.50 25.36 21.00
N ASN A 68 -18.42 24.44 21.31
CA ASN A 68 -18.53 23.08 20.72
C ASN A 68 -18.55 23.00 19.17
N SER A 69 -18.42 24.11 18.44
CA SER A 69 -18.16 24.13 17.01
C SER A 69 -16.71 23.74 16.68
N MET A 70 -16.54 22.56 16.08
CA MET A 70 -15.30 22.16 15.41
C MET A 70 -15.25 22.79 14.02
N GLN A 71 -14.26 23.64 13.75
CA GLN A 71 -14.07 24.23 12.44
C GLN A 71 -12.89 23.58 11.72
N CYS A 72 -13.18 22.93 10.60
CA CYS A 72 -12.18 22.33 9.73
C CYS A 72 -11.90 23.24 8.54
N THR A 73 -10.64 23.60 8.35
CA THR A 73 -10.19 24.38 7.19
C THR A 73 -9.18 23.57 6.39
N ASN A 74 -9.24 23.71 5.07
CA ASN A 74 -8.16 23.26 4.21
C ASN A 74 -6.94 24.15 4.44
N TYR A 75 -5.74 23.61 4.18
CA TYR A 75 -4.52 24.39 4.27
C TYR A 75 -4.42 25.33 3.06
N ASN A 76 -4.73 26.61 3.27
CA ASN A 76 -4.75 27.64 2.22
C ASN A 76 -3.36 28.01 1.67
N SER A 77 -2.27 27.60 2.33
CA SER A 77 -0.89 27.86 1.88
C SER A 77 0.08 26.81 2.38
N LEU A 78 1.06 26.43 1.56
CA LEU A 78 2.10 25.43 1.90
C LEU A 78 3.03 25.88 3.04
N VAL A 79 3.02 27.17 3.39
CA VAL A 79 3.88 27.79 4.43
C VAL A 79 3.39 27.47 5.85
N SER A 80 2.10 27.16 6.04
CA SER A 80 1.54 26.90 7.37
C SER A 80 1.62 25.43 7.81
N ILE A 81 2.25 24.56 7.02
CA ILE A 81 2.34 23.12 7.26
C ILE A 81 3.75 22.78 7.74
N THR A 82 3.84 21.99 8.80
CA THR A 82 5.13 21.47 9.29
C THR A 82 5.75 20.52 8.25
N SER A 83 7.08 20.55 8.13
CA SER A 83 7.83 19.88 7.05
C SER A 83 7.59 18.36 6.98
N ASP A 84 7.36 17.74 8.12
CA ASP A 84 6.96 16.33 8.28
C ASP A 84 5.62 16.01 7.59
N LEU A 85 4.59 16.83 7.81
CA LEU A 85 3.28 16.64 7.18
C LEU A 85 3.31 16.92 5.68
N LYS A 86 4.15 17.87 5.23
CA LYS A 86 4.34 18.15 3.80
C LYS A 86 4.93 16.95 3.06
N ALA A 87 5.97 16.34 3.62
CA ALA A 87 6.56 15.11 3.08
C ALA A 87 5.56 13.95 3.14
N GLY A 88 4.82 13.84 4.24
CA GLY A 88 3.79 12.81 4.43
C GLY A 88 2.71 12.81 3.36
N ARG A 89 2.19 13.97 2.94
CA ARG A 89 1.19 14.07 1.84
C ARG A 89 1.64 13.37 0.58
N VAL A 90 2.86 13.66 0.16
CA VAL A 90 3.42 13.16 -1.09
C VAL A 90 3.66 11.66 -0.99
N LEU A 91 4.32 11.22 0.09
CA LEU A 91 4.63 9.80 0.32
C LEU A 91 3.37 8.94 0.43
N MET A 92 2.36 9.39 1.19
CA MET A 92 1.09 8.68 1.33
C MET A 92 0.29 8.66 0.03
N ALA A 93 0.28 9.76 -0.75
CA ALA A 93 -0.36 9.77 -2.06
C ALA A 93 0.26 8.74 -3.02
N PHE A 94 1.59 8.67 -3.08
CA PHE A 94 2.27 7.64 -3.88
C PHE A 94 2.00 6.22 -3.36
N ALA A 95 1.95 6.03 -2.04
CA ALA A 95 1.60 4.73 -1.45
C ALA A 95 0.19 4.27 -1.81
N VAL A 96 -0.80 5.18 -1.81
CA VAL A 96 -2.17 4.88 -2.26
C VAL A 96 -2.16 4.46 -3.71
N VAL A 97 -1.49 5.20 -4.60
CA VAL A 97 -1.43 4.87 -6.03
C VAL A 97 -0.76 3.50 -6.26
N LEU A 98 0.38 3.24 -5.64
CA LEU A 98 1.09 1.97 -5.79
C LEU A 98 0.29 0.78 -5.22
N SER A 99 -0.38 0.96 -4.09
CA SER A 99 -1.20 -0.11 -3.50
C SER A 99 -2.41 -0.44 -4.39
N ILE A 100 -3.06 0.56 -5.00
CA ILE A 100 -4.15 0.34 -5.96
C ILE A 100 -3.63 -0.38 -7.22
N ILE A 101 -2.50 0.05 -7.78
CA ILE A 101 -1.90 -0.61 -8.95
C ILE A 101 -1.56 -2.07 -8.62
N GLY A 102 -0.91 -2.32 -7.47
CA GLY A 102 -0.60 -3.67 -7.00
C GLY A 102 -1.86 -4.53 -6.85
N LEU A 103 -2.94 -3.96 -6.32
CA LEU A 103 -4.22 -4.66 -6.17
C LEU A 103 -4.85 -5.01 -7.51
N ILE A 104 -4.86 -4.10 -8.48
CA ILE A 104 -5.41 -4.37 -9.82
C ILE A 104 -4.62 -5.49 -10.50
N ILE A 105 -3.29 -5.47 -10.42
CA ILE A 105 -2.44 -6.54 -11.00
C ILE A 105 -2.71 -7.88 -10.30
N ALA A 106 -2.83 -7.90 -8.97
CA ALA A 106 -3.15 -9.11 -8.21
C ALA A 106 -4.53 -9.69 -8.59
N LEU A 107 -5.56 -8.84 -8.70
CA LEU A 107 -6.90 -9.24 -9.14
C LEU A 107 -6.89 -9.76 -10.59
N PHE A 108 -6.21 -9.07 -11.50
CA PHE A 108 -6.08 -9.50 -12.88
C PHE A 108 -5.39 -10.86 -12.99
N THR A 109 -4.34 -11.08 -12.20
CA THR A 109 -3.62 -12.35 -12.13
C THR A 109 -4.54 -13.48 -11.64
N LEU A 110 -5.40 -13.21 -10.66
CA LEU A 110 -6.31 -14.21 -10.10
C LEU A 110 -7.52 -14.52 -10.97
N LEU A 111 -8.11 -13.52 -11.62
CA LEU A 111 -9.34 -13.66 -12.38
C LEU A 111 -9.07 -14.09 -13.83
N CYS A 112 -8.16 -13.40 -14.52
CA CYS A 112 -7.95 -13.57 -15.96
C CYS A 112 -7.07 -14.77 -16.29
N LEU A 113 -5.99 -15.00 -15.53
CA LEU A 113 -5.08 -16.13 -15.77
C LEU A 113 -5.60 -17.46 -15.22
N ARG A 114 -6.59 -17.43 -14.31
CA ARG A 114 -7.31 -18.64 -13.90
C ARG A 114 -8.13 -19.23 -15.04
N TRP A 115 -8.72 -18.38 -15.88
CA TRP A 115 -9.56 -18.81 -17.00
C TRP A 115 -8.69 -19.17 -18.23
N CYS A 116 -7.57 -18.49 -18.41
CA CYS A 116 -6.62 -18.77 -19.48
C CYS A 116 -5.52 -19.74 -19.03
N LYS A 117 -5.82 -21.06 -19.00
CA LYS A 117 -4.85 -22.13 -18.67
C LYS A 117 -3.61 -22.20 -19.57
N ARG A 118 -3.53 -21.40 -20.64
CA ARG A 118 -2.49 -21.46 -21.69
C ARG A 118 -1.28 -20.54 -21.44
N ALA A 119 -1.35 -19.63 -20.46
CA ALA A 119 -0.35 -18.58 -20.24
C ALA A 119 0.33 -18.65 -18.85
N GLU A 120 0.89 -19.82 -18.50
CA GLU A 120 1.57 -20.01 -17.21
C GLU A 120 2.83 -19.14 -17.03
N GLY A 121 3.58 -18.89 -18.11
CA GLY A 121 4.86 -18.16 -18.03
C GLY A 121 4.74 -16.70 -17.57
N GLY A 122 3.63 -16.01 -17.86
CA GLY A 122 3.44 -14.60 -17.48
C GLY A 122 2.88 -14.40 -16.07
N ARG A 123 2.26 -15.43 -15.48
CA ARG A 123 1.56 -15.34 -14.20
C ARG A 123 2.50 -14.97 -13.05
N HIS A 124 3.67 -15.60 -13.00
CA HIS A 124 4.61 -15.39 -11.90
C HIS A 124 5.26 -14.01 -11.97
N CYS A 125 5.58 -13.52 -13.17
CA CYS A 125 6.11 -12.16 -13.33
C CYS A 125 5.10 -11.11 -12.85
N LEU A 126 3.80 -11.30 -13.14
CA LEU A 126 2.74 -10.40 -12.69
C LEU A 126 2.54 -10.46 -11.16
N LEU A 127 2.57 -11.65 -10.54
CA LEU A 127 2.51 -11.79 -9.08
C LEU A 127 3.70 -11.11 -8.39
N ILE A 128 4.92 -11.33 -8.88
CA ILE A 128 6.12 -10.68 -8.33
C ILE A 128 6.02 -9.16 -8.49
N THR A 129 5.55 -8.67 -9.64
CA THR A 129 5.37 -7.23 -9.87
C THR A 129 4.35 -6.63 -8.90
N ALA A 130 3.22 -7.32 -8.66
CA ALA A 130 2.24 -6.91 -7.66
C ALA A 130 2.84 -6.91 -6.24
N GLY A 131 3.62 -7.94 -5.90
CA GLY A 131 4.29 -8.07 -4.60
C GLY A 131 5.27 -6.93 -4.34
N ILE A 132 6.11 -6.59 -5.31
CA ILE A 132 7.03 -5.45 -5.24
C ILE A 132 6.27 -4.14 -5.07
N ALA A 133 5.17 -3.93 -5.80
CA ALA A 133 4.33 -2.74 -5.66
C ALA A 133 3.76 -2.60 -4.23
N PHE A 134 3.28 -3.70 -3.63
CA PHE A 134 2.81 -3.70 -2.25
C PHE A 134 3.92 -3.46 -1.22
N LEU A 135 5.11 -4.04 -1.42
CA LEU A 135 6.27 -3.79 -0.55
C LEU A 135 6.72 -2.32 -0.60
N LEU A 136 6.78 -1.74 -1.79
CA LEU A 136 7.11 -0.33 -1.99
C LEU A 136 6.03 0.57 -1.37
N ALA A 137 4.75 0.25 -1.55
CA ALA A 137 3.66 0.98 -0.90
C ALA A 137 3.78 0.94 0.62
N GLY A 138 4.05 -0.23 1.21
CA GLY A 138 4.31 -0.37 2.65
C GLY A 138 5.47 0.49 3.12
N LEU A 139 6.61 0.45 2.41
CA LEU A 139 7.77 1.26 2.77
C LEU A 139 7.46 2.78 2.74
N LEU A 140 6.72 3.24 1.74
CA LEU A 140 6.29 4.64 1.63
C LEU A 140 5.32 5.06 2.74
N VAL A 141 4.55 4.13 3.31
CA VAL A 141 3.68 4.38 4.49
C VAL A 141 4.52 4.42 5.78
N LEU A 142 5.55 3.58 5.90
CA LEU A 142 6.41 3.52 7.09
C LEU A 142 7.19 4.82 7.32
N ILE A 143 7.74 5.43 6.26
CA ILE A 143 8.58 6.64 6.35
C ILE A 143 7.86 7.79 7.07
N PRO A 144 6.68 8.26 6.63
CA PRO A 144 6.00 9.38 7.27
C PRO A 144 5.46 9.03 8.65
N ILE A 145 4.96 7.80 8.88
CA ILE A 145 4.49 7.38 10.20
C ILE A 145 5.63 7.42 11.22
N SER A 146 6.79 6.87 10.85
CA SER A 146 7.97 6.84 11.74
C SER A 146 8.48 8.24 12.02
N TRP A 147 8.52 9.09 11.00
CA TRP A 147 8.99 10.47 11.12
C TRP A 147 8.08 11.30 12.03
N VAL A 148 6.77 11.26 11.79
CA VAL A 148 5.79 11.98 12.64
C VAL A 148 5.89 11.47 14.07
N THR A 149 5.86 10.15 14.28
CA THR A 149 5.96 9.54 15.62
C THR A 149 7.23 9.98 16.36
N SER A 150 8.39 9.97 15.69
CA SER A 150 9.65 10.43 16.28
C SER A 150 9.59 11.90 16.71
N ASN A 151 9.02 12.77 15.88
CA ASN A 151 8.83 14.18 16.24
C ASN A 151 7.90 14.36 17.44
N ILE A 152 6.79 13.61 17.50
CA ILE A 152 5.86 13.67 18.65
C ILE A 152 6.59 13.26 19.94
N ILE A 153 7.34 12.16 19.91
CA ILE A 153 8.07 11.66 21.08
C ILE A 153 9.14 12.66 21.55
N ARG A 154 9.88 13.27 20.62
CA ARG A 154 10.86 14.30 20.94
C ARG A 154 10.18 15.51 21.60
N GLU A 155 9.02 15.92 21.12
CA GLU A 155 8.28 17.05 21.66
C GLU A 155 7.73 16.77 23.07
N ILE A 156 7.21 15.56 23.30
CA ILE A 156 6.73 15.14 24.64
C ILE A 156 7.86 15.14 25.68
N ASN A 157 9.09 14.79 25.25
CA ASN A 157 10.25 14.70 26.12
C ASN A 157 10.98 16.03 26.35
N ASN A 158 10.63 17.09 25.62
CA ASN A 158 11.25 18.41 25.77
C ASN A 158 10.68 19.14 27.00
N PRO A 159 11.49 19.41 28.05
CA PRO A 159 11.01 20.02 29.28
C PRO A 159 10.56 21.48 29.12
N MET A 160 10.99 22.15 28.04
CA MET A 160 10.68 23.57 27.77
C MET A 160 9.25 23.80 27.26
N CYS A 161 8.62 22.81 26.62
CA CYS A 161 7.29 22.97 25.98
C CYS A 161 6.11 22.47 26.83
N LYS A 162 6.40 21.77 27.94
CA LYS A 162 5.41 21.04 28.75
C LYS A 162 4.33 21.93 29.38
N THR A 163 4.59 23.22 29.51
CA THR A 163 3.71 24.18 30.19
C THR A 163 2.66 24.81 29.27
N ILE A 164 2.87 24.78 27.94
CA ILE A 164 2.07 25.56 26.97
C ILE A 164 1.39 24.67 25.91
N GLN A 165 2.03 23.58 25.48
CA GLN A 165 1.49 22.71 24.43
C GLN A 165 1.71 21.22 24.75
N ARG A 166 0.61 20.46 24.91
CA ARG A 166 0.66 19.01 25.10
C ARG A 166 0.31 18.32 23.78
N GLN A 167 1.20 17.47 23.28
CA GLN A 167 0.99 16.73 22.04
C GLN A 167 0.64 15.26 22.32
N GLU A 168 -0.34 14.73 21.59
CA GLU A 168 -0.76 13.33 21.65
C GLU A 168 -0.64 12.66 20.28
N ILE A 169 -0.43 11.35 20.30
CA ILE A 169 -0.38 10.52 19.09
C ILE A 169 -1.79 10.45 18.51
N GLY A 170 -1.96 10.82 17.25
CA GLY A 170 -3.26 10.78 16.59
C GLY A 170 -3.72 9.37 16.24
N GLU A 171 -5.03 9.17 16.17
CA GLU A 171 -5.68 7.88 15.85
C GLU A 171 -5.23 7.31 14.50
N ALA A 172 -4.89 8.17 13.53
CA ALA A 172 -4.40 7.75 12.21
C ALA A 172 -3.07 6.98 12.30
N LEU A 173 -2.19 7.34 13.25
CA LEU A 173 -0.91 6.64 13.43
C LEU A 173 -1.11 5.23 13.99
N PHE A 174 -2.10 5.05 14.87
CA PHE A 174 -2.46 3.73 15.38
C PHE A 174 -2.96 2.79 14.28
N LEU A 175 -3.72 3.31 13.31
CA LEU A 175 -4.15 2.55 12.13
C LEU A 175 -3.03 2.39 11.08
N GLY A 176 -2.05 3.29 11.04
CA GLY A 176 -0.94 3.23 10.11
C GLY A 176 -0.02 2.01 10.29
N TRP A 177 0.25 1.61 11.54
CA TRP A 177 1.08 0.43 11.84
C TRP A 177 0.50 -0.90 11.32
N PRO A 178 -0.76 -1.27 11.58
CA PRO A 178 -1.34 -2.48 11.02
C PRO A 178 -1.46 -2.40 9.49
N THR A 179 -1.71 -1.22 8.93
CA THR A 179 -1.71 -1.00 7.47
C THR A 179 -0.39 -1.42 6.84
N LEU A 180 0.74 -0.95 7.41
CA LEU A 180 2.07 -1.33 6.98
C LEU A 180 2.27 -2.85 7.03
N ILE A 181 1.91 -3.48 8.14
CA ILE A 181 2.09 -4.93 8.34
C ILE A 181 1.31 -5.71 7.29
N PHE A 182 0.05 -5.34 7.04
CA PHE A 182 -0.78 -6.03 6.05
C PHE A 182 -0.23 -5.88 4.63
N LEU A 183 0.24 -4.69 4.24
CA LEU A 183 0.86 -4.47 2.93
C LEU A 183 2.17 -5.25 2.77
N LEU A 184 3.02 -5.28 3.80
CA LEU A 184 4.29 -6.00 3.76
C LEU A 184 4.08 -7.53 3.70
N ILE A 185 3.15 -8.06 4.49
CA ILE A 185 2.83 -9.49 4.47
C ILE A 185 2.22 -9.87 3.11
N ALA A 186 1.28 -9.08 2.58
CA ALA A 186 0.71 -9.32 1.26
C ALA A 186 1.79 -9.31 0.17
N GLY A 187 2.69 -8.32 0.19
CA GLY A 187 3.80 -8.22 -0.75
C GLY A 187 4.79 -9.41 -0.65
N ALA A 188 5.16 -9.81 0.57
CA ALA A 188 6.03 -10.95 0.81
C ALA A 188 5.41 -12.26 0.31
N ILE A 189 4.12 -12.46 0.56
CA ILE A 189 3.37 -13.62 0.07
C ILE A 189 3.43 -13.70 -1.47
N PHE A 190 3.18 -12.60 -2.17
CA PHE A 190 3.22 -12.56 -3.63
C PHE A 190 4.63 -12.76 -4.22
N CYS A 191 5.67 -12.26 -3.53
CA CYS A 191 7.05 -12.48 -3.94
C CYS A 191 7.53 -13.92 -3.69
N TRP A 192 7.01 -14.61 -2.66
CA TRP A 192 7.45 -15.96 -2.29
C TRP A 192 7.02 -17.06 -3.27
N GLN A 193 6.04 -16.79 -4.12
CA GLN A 193 5.43 -17.79 -5.01
C GLN A 193 6.29 -18.12 -6.24
N CYS A 194 7.62 -17.99 -6.15
CA CYS A 194 8.56 -18.34 -7.21
C CYS A 194 8.76 -19.88 -7.29
N PRO A 195 8.38 -20.56 -8.39
CA PRO A 195 8.99 -21.83 -8.72
C PRO A 195 10.40 -21.60 -9.26
N HIS A 196 11.32 -22.46 -8.82
CA HIS A 196 12.70 -22.43 -9.25
C HIS A 196 12.78 -22.69 -10.77
N LYS A 197 13.29 -21.69 -11.51
CA LYS A 197 13.68 -21.73 -12.94
C LYS A 197 12.58 -21.61 -13.99
N GLU A 198 12.01 -20.43 -14.19
CA GLU A 198 11.82 -19.89 -15.55
C GLU A 198 12.11 -18.40 -15.52
N LYS A 199 13.11 -17.97 -16.29
CA LYS A 199 13.46 -16.55 -16.40
C LYS A 199 12.24 -15.84 -16.98
N CYS A 200 11.66 -14.89 -16.24
CA CYS A 200 10.79 -13.85 -16.77
C CYS A 200 11.57 -13.11 -17.87
N LYS A 201 11.53 -13.61 -19.10
CA LYS A 201 11.91 -12.79 -20.25
C LYS A 201 10.86 -11.70 -20.32
N SER A 202 11.35 -10.47 -20.21
CA SER A 202 10.64 -9.23 -20.44
C SER A 202 9.61 -9.38 -21.56
N ILE A 203 8.43 -8.82 -21.33
CA ILE A 203 7.48 -8.46 -22.38
C ILE A 203 8.28 -7.70 -23.43
N GLU A 204 8.69 -8.41 -24.47
CA GLU A 204 9.35 -7.82 -25.62
C GLU A 204 8.26 -7.08 -26.36
N TYR A 205 8.30 -5.74 -26.22
CA TYR A 205 7.50 -4.82 -27.01
C TYR A 205 7.61 -5.27 -28.46
N SER A 206 6.50 -5.76 -29.02
CA SER A 206 6.39 -6.12 -30.41
C SER A 206 6.35 -4.84 -31.25
N SER A 207 7.48 -4.16 -31.38
CA SER A 207 7.70 -3.18 -32.45
C SER A 207 8.25 -3.93 -33.66
N GLN A 208 7.37 -4.16 -34.63
CA GLN A 208 7.63 -4.77 -35.93
C GLN A 208 8.85 -4.12 -36.64
N THR A 209 9.66 -4.91 -37.36
CA THR A 209 9.93 -4.75 -38.82
C THR A 209 11.04 -5.71 -39.30
N SER A 210 10.67 -6.83 -39.92
CA SER A 210 11.23 -7.29 -41.22
C SER A 210 10.58 -8.62 -41.68
N LEU A 211 9.90 -8.50 -42.82
CA LEU A 211 9.19 -9.41 -43.76
C LEU A 211 9.59 -10.93 -43.88
N PRO A 212 8.77 -11.77 -44.57
CA PRO A 212 8.31 -13.08 -44.09
C PRO A 212 8.89 -14.29 -44.85
N ARG A 213 8.73 -15.50 -44.28
CA ARG A 213 8.65 -16.76 -45.06
C ARG A 213 7.41 -17.56 -44.64
N PRO A 214 6.50 -17.90 -45.57
CA PRO A 214 5.43 -18.84 -45.28
C PRO A 214 5.96 -20.27 -45.51
N VAL A 215 5.96 -21.10 -44.47
CA VAL A 215 6.02 -22.56 -44.64
C VAL A 215 4.62 -23.08 -44.37
N TYR A 216 3.90 -23.40 -45.45
CA TYR A 216 2.63 -24.10 -45.41
C TYR A 216 2.85 -25.53 -44.94
N ILE A 217 2.14 -25.95 -43.89
CA ILE A 217 1.92 -27.37 -43.60
C ILE A 217 0.39 -27.58 -43.64
N PRO A 218 -0.14 -28.37 -44.59
CA PRO A 218 -1.58 -28.50 -44.80
C PRO A 218 -2.23 -29.36 -43.70
N CYS A 219 -3.45 -29.00 -43.32
CA CYS A 219 -4.37 -29.88 -42.58
C CYS A 219 -4.74 -31.08 -43.46
N GLN A 220 -4.54 -32.30 -42.97
CA GLN A 220 -5.25 -33.47 -43.49
C GLN A 220 -6.25 -33.97 -42.44
N THR A 221 -7.51 -33.99 -42.86
CA THR A 221 -8.62 -34.68 -42.22
C THR A 221 -8.83 -35.98 -42.99
N GLN A 222 -8.57 -37.14 -42.39
CA GLN A 222 -9.12 -38.41 -42.86
C GLN A 222 -9.54 -39.30 -41.69
N GLU A 223 -10.80 -39.70 -41.79
CA GLU A 223 -11.57 -40.61 -40.95
C GLU A 223 -11.40 -42.04 -41.50
N LYS A 224 -11.04 -43.04 -40.66
CA LYS A 224 -11.49 -44.46 -40.69
C LYS A 224 -10.64 -45.41 -39.82
N THR A 225 -11.33 -46.11 -38.93
CA THR A 225 -11.26 -47.56 -38.60
C THR A 225 -10.02 -48.19 -37.92
N LEU A 226 -10.26 -48.62 -36.66
CA LEU A 226 -9.88 -49.88 -36.00
C LEU A 226 -8.60 -50.64 -36.44
N SER A 227 -7.58 -50.65 -35.57
CA SER A 227 -6.72 -51.83 -35.37
C SER A 227 -5.93 -51.73 -34.06
N GLN A 228 -6.10 -52.75 -33.21
CA GLN A 228 -5.27 -53.03 -32.03
C GLN A 228 -3.80 -53.19 -32.43
N CYS A 229 -2.87 -52.77 -31.56
CA CYS A 229 -1.63 -53.49 -31.34
C CYS A 229 -1.18 -53.30 -29.88
N HIS A 230 -1.57 -54.29 -29.08
CA HIS A 230 -0.86 -54.76 -27.91
C HIS A 230 0.64 -54.92 -28.22
N TYR A 231 1.54 -54.39 -27.39
CA TYR A 231 2.74 -55.14 -27.00
C TYR A 231 3.24 -54.68 -25.64
N SER A 232 3.38 -55.68 -24.78
CA SER A 232 3.77 -55.58 -23.38
C SER A 232 5.27 -55.81 -23.24
N ARG A 233 5.78 -55.37 -22.07
CA ARG A 233 6.73 -56.07 -21.19
C ARG A 233 8.20 -55.64 -21.18
N SER A 234 8.53 -55.03 -20.03
CA SER A 234 9.54 -55.46 -19.03
C SER A 234 11.03 -55.15 -19.20
N GLN A 235 11.48 -54.38 -18.20
CA GLN A 235 12.67 -54.50 -17.35
C GLN A 235 14.01 -54.92 -17.95
N TYR A 236 15.05 -54.12 -17.68
CA TYR A 236 16.34 -54.59 -17.13
C TYR A 236 16.97 -53.49 -16.26
N ILE A 237 17.19 -53.84 -14.98
CA ILE A 237 18.26 -53.44 -14.02
C ILE A 237 18.52 -51.94 -13.79
#